data_AF-A0ABD6BA73-F1
#
_entry.id   AF-A0ABD6BA73-F1
#
_cell.length_a   1.000
_cell.length_b   1.000
_cell.length_c   1.000
_cell.angle_alpha   90.00
_cell.angle_beta   90.00
_cell.angle_gamma   90.00
#
_symmetry.space_group_name_H-M   'P 1'
#
loop_
_entity.id
_entity.type
_entity.pdbx_description
1 polymer ?
#
loop_
_entity_poly.entity_id
_entity_poly.type
_entity_poly.pdbx_seq_one_letter_code
_entity_poly.pdbx_strand_id
1 'polypeptide(L)' 'MKRFDIGDTVRIDIPDETDPDHERLHGRRGTVVEIISDDAGAVTDDQREGYLFRVEIANGDTVDVRWRDLRPV' A
#
# COMPACT_ATOMS: atom_id res chain seq x y z
N MET A 1 -5.43 12.91 5.36
CA MET A 1 -5.32 13.20 3.92
C MET A 1 -4.71 11.99 3.26
N LYS A 2 -5.39 11.39 2.27
CA LYS A 2 -4.88 10.20 1.56
C LYS A 2 -3.77 10.65 0.62
N ARG A 3 -2.65 9.94 0.59
CA ARG A 3 -1.47 10.32 -0.23
C ARG A 3 -1.58 9.83 -1.68
N PHE A 4 -2.42 8.84 -1.91
CA PHE A 4 -2.68 8.20 -3.20
C PHE A 4 -4.19 8.02 -3.36
N ASP A 5 -4.66 8.01 -4.60
CA ASP A 5 -6.05 7.79 -4.97
C ASP A 5 -6.23 6.55 -5.86
N ILE A 6 -7.46 6.07 -6.01
CA ILE A 6 -7.76 4.92 -6.88
C ILE A 6 -7.44 5.32 -8.34
N GLY A 7 -6.64 4.50 -9.02
CA GLY A 7 -6.12 4.74 -10.36
C GLY A 7 -4.68 5.25 -10.36
N ASP A 8 -4.12 5.66 -9.21
CA ASP A 8 -2.73 6.11 -9.15
C ASP A 8 -1.76 4.96 -9.37
N THR A 9 -0.72 5.23 -10.16
CA THR A 9 0.41 4.31 -10.31
C THR A 9 1.41 4.54 -9.19
N VAL A 10 1.72 3.48 -8.44
CA VAL A 10 2.61 3.50 -7.29
C VAL A 10 3.67 2.43 -7.40
N ARG A 11 4.83 2.67 -6.77
CA ARG A 11 5.87 1.66 -6.57
C ARG A 11 5.84 1.19 -5.14
N ILE A 12 5.84 -0.13 -4.96
CA ILE A 12 5.99 -0.76 -3.66
C ILE A 12 7.46 -0.71 -3.28
N ASP A 13 7.75 -0.17 -2.11
CA ASP A 13 9.06 0.18 -1.59
C ASP A 13 9.10 -0.29 -0.13
N ILE A 14 9.26 -1.61 0.06
CA ILE A 14 9.40 -2.24 1.38
C ILE A 14 10.89 -2.21 1.72
N PRO A 15 11.43 -1.29 2.53
CA PRO A 15 12.86 -1.23 2.79
C PRO A 15 13.34 -2.35 3.72
N ASP A 16 12.43 -2.99 4.46
CA ASP A 16 12.75 -4.07 5.38
C ASP A 16 12.98 -5.36 4.61
N GLU A 17 14.24 -5.81 4.51
CA GLU A 17 14.63 -7.04 3.81
C GLU A 17 14.22 -8.32 4.57
N THR A 18 13.82 -8.20 5.84
CA THR A 18 13.34 -9.35 6.64
C THR A 18 11.85 -9.62 6.43
N ASP A 19 11.14 -8.69 5.80
CA ASP A 19 9.75 -8.86 5.44
C ASP A 19 9.61 -9.91 4.33
N PRO A 20 8.78 -10.95 4.49
CA PRO A 20 8.60 -11.99 3.47
C PRO A 20 8.04 -11.44 2.15
N ASP A 21 7.34 -10.30 2.19
CA ASP A 21 6.86 -9.63 0.99
C ASP A 21 7.92 -8.74 0.35
N HIS A 22 9.07 -8.50 0.99
CA HIS A 22 10.18 -7.75 0.41
C HIS A 22 10.63 -8.34 -0.92
N GLU A 23 11.07 -9.60 -0.95
CA GLU A 23 11.59 -10.23 -2.17
C GLU A 23 10.55 -10.27 -3.31
N ARG A 24 9.26 -10.34 -2.96
CA ARG A 24 8.18 -10.51 -3.93
C ARG A 24 7.63 -9.18 -4.45
N LEU A 25 7.58 -8.16 -3.59
CA LEU A 25 6.88 -6.90 -3.84
C LEU A 25 7.81 -5.69 -3.92
N HIS A 26 8.98 -5.70 -3.28
CA HIS A 26 9.90 -4.57 -3.31
C HIS A 26 10.29 -4.21 -4.76
N GLY A 27 10.20 -2.92 -5.08
CA GLY A 27 10.50 -2.38 -6.41
C GLY A 27 9.43 -2.63 -7.46
N ARG A 28 8.37 -3.41 -7.17
CA ARG A 28 7.27 -3.66 -8.11
C ARG A 28 6.43 -2.41 -8.27
N ARG A 29 5.89 -2.23 -9.49
CA ARG A 29 4.92 -1.19 -9.80
C ARG A 29 3.53 -1.80 -9.87
N GLY A 30 2.55 -1.02 -9.47
CA GLY A 30 1.15 -1.36 -9.64
C GLY A 30 0.26 -0.15 -9.57
N THR A 31 -1.03 -0.40 -9.73
CA THR A 31 -2.06 0.63 -9.73
C THR A 31 -2.93 0.46 -8.50
N VAL A 32 -3.20 1.53 -7.78
CA VAL A 32 -4.14 1.50 -6.66
C VAL A 32 -5.53 1.21 -7.22
N VAL A 33 -6.11 0.08 -6.87
CA VAL A 33 -7.46 -0.31 -7.31
C VAL A 33 -8.50 -0.11 -6.22
N GLU A 34 -8.08 -0.08 -4.95
CA GLU A 34 -8.98 0.09 -3.81
C GLU A 34 -8.22 0.72 -2.63
N ILE A 35 -8.93 1.54 -1.84
CA ILE A 35 -8.40 2.14 -0.61
C ILE A 35 -9.28 1.69 0.54
N ILE A 36 -8.73 0.80 1.36
CA ILE A 36 -9.39 0.21 2.50
C ILE A 36 -9.06 1.10 3.70
N SER A 37 -10.06 1.84 4.18
CA SER A 37 -10.00 2.54 5.45
C SER A 37 -10.35 1.54 6.53
N ASP A 38 -9.41 1.22 7.40
CA ASP A 38 -9.65 0.44 8.60
C ASP A 38 -10.43 1.32 9.58
N ASP A 39 -11.75 1.33 9.44
CA ASP A 39 -12.68 2.00 10.35
C ASP A 39 -12.86 1.22 11.68
N ALA A 40 -11.97 0.24 11.96
CA ALA A 40 -12.02 -0.57 13.19
C ALA A 40 -11.27 0.08 14.38
N GLY A 41 -10.88 1.35 14.25
CA GLY A 41 -10.01 2.03 15.23
C GLY A 41 -10.54 3.37 15.71
N ALA A 42 -11.72 3.43 16.33
CA ALA A 42 -12.17 4.60 17.08
C ALA A 42 -11.31 4.91 18.33
N VAL A 43 -10.13 4.29 18.53
CA VAL A 43 -9.44 4.31 19.84
C VAL A 43 -7.90 4.44 19.78
N THR A 44 -7.25 4.50 18.62
CA THR A 44 -5.77 4.65 18.60
C THR A 44 -5.35 5.92 17.87
N ASP A 45 -4.62 6.74 18.62
CA ASP A 45 -4.22 8.13 18.42
C ASP A 45 -3.24 8.38 17.25
N ASP A 46 -3.41 7.72 16.10
CA ASP A 46 -2.79 8.17 14.84
C ASP A 46 -3.67 7.81 13.64
N GLN A 47 -4.53 8.74 13.25
CA GLN A 47 -5.53 8.60 12.17
C GLN A 47 -4.94 8.34 10.76
N ARG A 48 -3.61 8.23 10.64
CA ARG A 48 -2.91 7.99 9.37
C ARG A 48 -2.42 6.55 9.23
N GLU A 49 -2.48 5.75 10.28
CA GLU A 49 -1.99 4.37 10.26
C GLU A 49 -3.04 3.35 9.77
N GLY A 50 -4.31 3.76 9.67
CA GLY A 50 -5.43 2.89 9.31
C GLY A 50 -5.79 2.80 7.82
N TYR A 51 -4.96 3.26 6.89
CA TYR A 51 -5.26 3.14 5.44
C TYR A 51 -4.40 2.06 4.79
N LEU A 52 -5.04 0.99 4.32
CA LEU A 52 -4.45 0.02 3.39
C LEU A 52 -4.82 0.39 1.96
N PHE A 53 -3.85 0.24 1.07
CA PHE A 53 -4.00 0.48 -0.36
C PHE A 53 -3.85 -0.86 -1.06
N ARG A 54 -4.91 -1.28 -1.74
CA ARG A 54 -4.85 -2.46 -2.60
C ARG A 54 -4.28 -2.05 -3.94
N VAL A 55 -3.12 -2.60 -4.25
CA VAL A 55 -2.38 -2.32 -5.48
C VAL A 55 -2.44 -3.55 -6.37
N GLU A 56 -2.97 -3.38 -7.57
CA GLU A 56 -2.90 -4.38 -8.63
C GLU A 56 -1.53 -4.29 -9.31
N ILE A 57 -0.78 -5.38 -9.28
CA ILE A 57 0.54 -5.50 -9.88
C ILE A 57 0.44 -6.24 -11.21
N ALA A 58 1.42 -6.04 -12.11
CA ALA A 58 1.35 -6.47 -13.52
C ALA A 58 1.04 -7.96 -13.80
N ASN A 59 1.13 -8.83 -12.79
CA ASN A 59 0.80 -10.25 -12.90
C ASN A 59 -0.71 -10.53 -12.71
N GLY A 60 -1.53 -9.50 -12.49
CA GLY A 60 -2.95 -9.65 -12.15
C GLY A 60 -3.20 -9.99 -10.67
N ASP A 61 -2.13 -10.13 -9.88
CA ASP A 61 -2.23 -10.21 -8.43
C ASP A 61 -2.62 -8.85 -7.85
N THR A 62 -3.31 -8.87 -6.72
CA THR A 62 -3.55 -7.69 -5.90
C THR A 62 -2.86 -7.86 -4.55
N VAL A 63 -2.27 -6.78 -4.05
CA VAL A 63 -1.55 -6.77 -2.77
C VAL A 63 -1.99 -5.59 -1.94
N ASP A 64 -2.23 -5.87 -0.66
CA ASP A 64 -2.64 -4.86 0.31
C ASP A 64 -1.39 -4.33 1.01
N VAL A 65 -1.07 -3.07 0.77
CA VAL A 65 0.15 -2.43 1.30
C VAL A 65 -0.18 -1.13 2.02
N ARG A 66 0.69 -0.73 2.94
CA ARG A 66 0.52 0.53 3.67
C ARG A 66 1.07 1.69 2.85
N TRP A 67 0.55 2.89 3.11
CA TRP A 67 1.03 4.10 2.41
C TRP A 67 2.53 4.38 2.61
N ARG A 68 3.14 3.88 3.71
CA ARG A 68 4.57 4.06 4.02
C ARG A 68 5.46 3.23 3.10
N ASP A 69 4.93 2.14 2.58
CA ASP A 69 5.60 1.23 1.64
C ASP A 69 5.24 1.57 0.20
N LEU A 70 4.56 2.69 -0.03
CA LEU A 70 4.25 3.22 -1.35
C LEU A 70 5.07 4.46 -1.68
N ARG A 71 5.50 4.55 -2.93
CA ARG A 71 6.17 5.71 -3.51
C ARG A 71 5.45 6.11 -4.80
N PRO A 72 5.29 7.42 -5.08
CA PRO A 72 4.87 7.88 -6.39
C PRO A 72 5.91 7.45 -7.44
N VAL A 73 5.44 7.09 -8.64
CA VAL A 73 6.27 6.75 -9.80
C VAL A 73 6.61 7.98 -10.62
#